data_AF-A0A174BMB5-F1
#
_entry.id   AF-A0A174BMB5-F1
#
_cell.length_a   1.000
_cell.length_b   1.000
_cell.length_c   1.000
_cell.angle_alpha   90.00
_cell.angle_beta   90.00
_cell.angle_gamma   90.00
#
_symmetry.space_group_name_H-M   'P 1'
#
loop_
_entity.id
_entity.type
_entity.pdbx_description
1 polymer ?
#
loop_
_entity_poly.entity_id
_entity_poly.type
_entity_poly.pdbx_seq_one_letter_code
_entity_poly.pdbx_strand_id
1 'polypeptide(L)'
;MGRWIYLVDAWDDLEEDGRTGSYNPIAARFPEQVEANRDYLRTTLLHSLNLARSACALLELGHWQGAVENILYLGLPMVEELVFTGRWKAVNHQNRRRIS
;
A
#
# COMPACT_ATOMS: atom_id res chain seq x y z
N MET A 1 -3.58 -1.43 9.61
CA MET A 1 -3.49 -0.18 8.82
C MET A 1 -2.09 0.41 8.76
N GLY A 2 -1.46 0.79 9.88
CA GLY A 2 -0.12 1.40 9.83
C GLY A 2 0.92 0.57 9.07
N ARG A 3 1.00 -0.74 9.31
CA ARG A 3 1.88 -1.66 8.57
C ARG A 3 1.61 -1.69 7.06
N TRP A 4 0.35 -1.59 6.64
CA TRP A 4 0.01 -1.58 5.21
C TRP A 4 0.54 -0.30 4.56
N ILE A 5 0.31 0.86 5.18
CA ILE A 5 0.77 2.15 4.68
C ILE A 5 2.30 2.15 4.58
N TYR A 6 2.99 1.74 5.64
CA TYR A 6 4.45 1.76 5.69
C TYR A 6 5.10 0.83 4.66
N LEU A 7 4.54 -0.36 4.43
CA LEU A 7 5.09 -1.30 3.45
C LEU A 7 4.77 -0.91 2.00
N VAL A 8 3.62 -0.28 1.74
CA VAL A 8 3.31 0.25 0.40
C VAL A 8 4.24 1.41 0.06
N ASP A 9 4.45 2.33 1.00
CA ASP A 9 5.38 3.46 0.88
C ASP A 9 6.82 2.97 0.64
N ALA A 10 7.30 2.05 1.48
CA ALA A 10 8.63 1.44 1.31
C ALA A 10 8.80 0.67 -0.02
N TRP A 11 7.74 0.18 -0.63
CA TRP A 11 7.83 -0.43 -1.97
C TRP A 11 7.96 0.63 -3.07
N ASP A 12 7.19 1.73 -2.99
CA ASP A 12 7.24 2.82 -3.98
C ASP A 12 8.60 3.54 -4.00
N ASP A 13 9.27 3.57 -2.84
CA ASP A 13 10.57 4.22 -2.64
C ASP A 13 11.77 3.27 -2.76
N LEU A 14 11.55 1.97 -2.96
CA LEU A 14 12.59 0.93 -2.94
C LEU A 14 13.81 1.25 -3.82
N GLU A 15 13.57 1.73 -5.04
CA GLU A 15 14.63 2.08 -5.99
C GLU A 15 15.42 3.32 -5.53
N GLU A 16 14.72 4.35 -5.03
CA GLU A 16 15.33 5.59 -4.57
C GLU A 16 16.13 5.40 -3.29
N ASP A 17 15.61 4.61 -2.36
CA ASP A 17 16.30 4.24 -1.13
C ASP A 17 17.59 3.47 -1.44
N GLY A 18 17.53 2.51 -2.37
CA GLY A 18 18.70 1.78 -2.84
C GLY A 18 19.77 2.69 -3.46
N ARG A 19 19.35 3.72 -4.22
CA ARG A 19 20.27 4.69 -4.85
C ARG A 19 20.90 5.66 -3.84
N THR A 20 20.13 6.10 -2.85
CA THR A 20 20.56 7.07 -1.84
C THR A 20 21.26 6.45 -0.64
N GLY A 21 21.18 5.12 -0.48
CA GLY A 21 21.65 4.41 0.69
C GLY A 21 20.75 4.62 1.92
N SER A 22 19.52 5.09 1.70
CA SER A 22 18.54 5.29 2.77
C SER A 22 18.02 3.95 3.29
N TYR A 23 17.59 3.94 4.55
CA TYR A 23 17.05 2.73 5.15
C TYR A 23 15.69 2.38 4.54
N ASN A 24 15.58 1.19 3.97
CA ASN A 24 14.33 0.61 3.50
C ASN A 24 14.03 -0.71 4.23
N PRO A 25 12.86 -0.86 4.88
CA PRO A 25 12.53 -2.05 5.66
C PRO A 25 12.37 -3.32 4.82
N ILE A 26 11.98 -3.19 3.54
CA ILE A 26 11.82 -4.32 2.63
C ILE A 26 13.19 -4.83 2.19
N ALA A 27 14.07 -3.91 1.77
CA ALA A 27 15.45 -4.24 1.41
C ALA A 27 16.23 -4.83 2.61
N ALA A 28 16.05 -4.28 3.81
CA ALA A 28 16.68 -4.79 5.03
C ALA A 28 16.18 -6.20 5.40
N ARG A 29 14.90 -6.49 5.13
CA ARG A 29 14.28 -7.80 5.41
C ARG A 29 14.66 -8.88 4.39
N PHE A 30 14.85 -8.48 3.13
CA PHE A 30 15.14 -9.35 1.99
C PHE A 30 16.33 -8.84 1.17
N PRO A 31 17.57 -8.88 1.72
CA PRO A 31 18.75 -8.44 0.98
C PRO A 31 18.87 -9.21 -0.35
N GLU A 32 18.94 -8.47 -1.45
CA GLU A 32 19.06 -9.00 -2.84
C GLU A 32 17.91 -9.93 -3.30
N GLN A 33 16.84 -10.08 -2.49
CA GLN A 33 15.77 -11.05 -2.73
C GLN A 33 14.38 -10.40 -2.68
N VAL A 34 14.28 -9.07 -2.76
CA VAL A 34 13.01 -8.35 -2.64
C VAL A 34 11.97 -8.86 -3.64
N GLU A 35 12.33 -8.93 -4.93
CA GLU A 35 11.42 -9.39 -5.98
C GLU A 35 11.01 -10.86 -5.80
N ALA A 36 11.93 -11.73 -5.38
CA ALA A 36 11.62 -13.13 -5.10
C ALA A 36 10.64 -13.29 -3.92
N ASN A 37 10.55 -12.29 -3.03
CA ASN A 37 9.66 -12.27 -1.88
C ASN A 37 8.44 -11.35 -2.09
N ARG A 38 8.15 -10.94 -3.33
CA ARG A 38 7.01 -10.09 -3.65
C ARG A 38 5.70 -10.67 -3.15
N ASP A 39 5.43 -11.96 -3.38
CA ASP A 39 4.19 -12.62 -2.94
C ASP A 39 4.05 -12.69 -1.42
N TYR A 40 5.17 -12.83 -0.71
CA TYR A 40 5.19 -12.73 0.76
C TYR A 40 4.72 -11.35 1.23
N LEU A 41 5.19 -10.28 0.58
CA LEU A 41 4.77 -8.91 0.90
C LEU A 41 3.30 -8.70 0.60
N ARG A 42 2.81 -9.16 -0.56
CA ARG A 42 1.38 -9.09 -0.91
C ARG A 42 0.51 -9.84 0.10
N THR A 43 0.94 -11.02 0.53
CA THR A 43 0.25 -11.79 1.58
C THR A 43 0.21 -11.02 2.91
N THR A 44 1.32 -10.37 3.27
CA THR A 44 1.41 -9.55 4.49
C THR A 44 0.48 -8.33 4.44
N LEU A 45 0.44 -7.64 3.29
CA LEU A 45 -0.44 -6.49 3.06
C LEU A 45 -1.91 -6.91 3.07
N LEU A 46 -2.26 -8.00 2.37
CA LEU A 46 -3.60 -8.57 2.37
C LEU A 46 -4.07 -8.93 3.78
N HIS A 47 -3.19 -9.55 4.59
CA HIS A 47 -3.51 -9.85 5.97
C HIS A 47 -3.77 -8.57 6.79
N SER A 48 -2.93 -7.54 6.63
CA SER A 48 -3.15 -6.24 7.26
C SER A 48 -4.45 -5.56 6.84
N LEU A 49 -4.85 -5.71 5.58
CA LEU A 49 -6.10 -5.16 5.04
C LEU A 49 -7.31 -5.95 5.54
N ASN A 50 -7.23 -7.27 5.61
CA ASN A 50 -8.28 -8.13 6.16
C ASN A 50 -8.54 -7.84 7.64
N LEU A 51 -7.49 -7.61 8.44
CA LEU A 51 -7.66 -7.16 9.82
C LEU A 51 -8.43 -5.82 9.91
N ALA A 52 -8.16 -4.88 9.00
CA ALA A 52 -8.89 -3.61 8.95
C ALA A 52 -10.35 -3.79 8.53
N ARG A 53 -10.61 -4.67 7.56
CA ARG A 53 -11.97 -5.05 7.15
C ARG A 53 -12.74 -5.70 8.29
N SER A 54 -12.14 -6.64 8.99
CA SER A 54 -12.76 -7.30 10.15
C SER A 54 -13.05 -6.32 11.28
N ALA A 55 -12.13 -5.39 11.57
CA ALA A 55 -12.38 -4.33 12.55
C ALA A 55 -13.51 -3.39 12.11
N CYS A 56 -13.54 -3.01 10.83
CA CYS A 56 -14.59 -2.18 10.25
C CYS A 56 -15.98 -2.83 10.35
N ALA A 57 -16.07 -4.15 10.11
CA ALA A 57 -17.32 -4.90 10.20
C ALA A 57 -17.94 -4.93 11.61
N LEU A 58 -17.17 -4.59 12.65
CA LEU A 58 -17.65 -4.49 14.03
C LEU A 58 -18.14 -3.07 14.39
N LEU A 59 -17.99 -2.09 13.50
CA LEU A 59 -18.35 -0.70 13.75
C LEU A 59 -19.72 -0.37 13.13
N GLU A 60 -20.50 0.44 13.83
CA GLU A 60 -21.70 1.07 13.26
C GLU A 60 -21.33 2.42 12.63
N LEU A 61 -20.97 2.40 11.34
CA LEU A 61 -20.51 3.62 10.63
C LEU A 61 -21.66 4.47 10.06
N GLY A 62 -22.89 3.95 10.07
CA GLY A 62 -24.08 4.63 9.56
C GLY A 62 -23.88 5.13 8.13
N HIS A 63 -24.10 6.44 7.91
CA HIS A 63 -23.95 7.09 6.61
C HIS A 63 -22.55 6.96 5.98
N TRP A 64 -21.52 6.65 6.78
CA TRP A 64 -20.13 6.49 6.30
C TRP A 64 -19.79 5.07 5.85
N GLN A 65 -20.67 4.08 6.10
CA GLN A 65 -20.40 2.67 5.81
C GLN A 65 -19.90 2.46 4.37
N GLY A 66 -20.67 2.93 3.39
CA GLY A 66 -20.33 2.76 1.98
C GLY A 66 -19.02 3.45 1.59
N ALA A 67 -18.72 4.62 2.16
CA ALA A 67 -17.46 5.32 1.89
C ALA A 67 -16.25 4.55 2.43
N VAL A 68 -16.33 4.06 3.67
CA VAL A 68 -15.26 3.28 4.29
C VAL A 68 -15.08 1.93 3.61
N GLU A 69 -16.17 1.24 3.26
CA GLU A 69 -16.11 -0.01 2.51
C GLU A 69 -15.47 0.18 1.12
N ASN A 70 -15.86 1.23 0.39
CA ASN A 70 -15.23 1.54 -0.90
C ASN A 70 -13.71 1.73 -0.76
N ILE A 71 -13.26 2.40 0.30
CA ILE A 71 -11.82 2.55 0.57
C ILE A 71 -11.17 1.18 0.84
N LEU A 72 -11.73 0.36 1.74
CA LEU A 72 -11.12 -0.90 2.18
C LEU A 72 -11.18 -2.02 1.13
N TYR A 73 -12.20 -2.04 0.29
CA TYR A 73 -12.43 -3.11 -0.70
C TYR A 73 -11.98 -2.75 -2.10
N LEU A 74 -11.98 -1.47 -2.48
CA LEU A 74 -11.63 -1.04 -3.84
C LEU A 74 -10.42 -0.09 -3.84
N GLY A 75 -10.47 0.96 -3.02
CA GLY A 75 -9.45 2.01 -3.02
C GLY A 75 -8.05 1.49 -2.68
N LEU A 76 -7.90 0.87 -1.51
CA LEU A 76 -6.60 0.37 -1.06
C LEU A 76 -6.05 -0.75 -1.97
N PRO A 77 -6.83 -1.77 -2.39
CA PRO A 77 -6.35 -2.76 -3.37
C PRO A 77 -5.90 -2.15 -4.70
N MET A 78 -6.62 -1.13 -5.20
CA MET A 78 -6.23 -0.43 -6.42
C MET A 78 -4.89 0.30 -6.24
N VAL A 79 -4.70 1.01 -5.11
CA VAL A 79 -3.43 1.69 -4.80
C VAL A 79 -2.29 0.69 -4.68
N GLU A 80 -2.49 -0.42 -3.98
CA GLU A 80 -1.51 -1.50 -3.88
C GLU A 80 -1.08 -1.97 -5.28
N GLU A 81 -2.03 -2.28 -6.16
CA GLU A 81 -1.72 -2.73 -7.51
C GLU A 81 -0.96 -1.68 -8.33
N LEU A 82 -1.33 -0.40 -8.21
CA LEU A 82 -0.62 0.68 -8.89
C LEU A 82 0.82 0.82 -8.40
N VAL A 83 1.07 0.69 -7.09
CA VAL A 83 2.41 0.75 -6.50
C VAL A 83 3.25 -0.45 -6.93
N PHE A 84 2.72 -1.67 -6.80
CA PHE A 84 3.43 -2.89 -7.19
C PHE A 84 3.73 -2.98 -8.70
N THR A 85 3.02 -2.21 -9.54
CA THR A 85 3.26 -2.14 -10.98
C THR A 85 4.03 -0.89 -11.40
N GLY A 86 4.49 -0.06 -10.46
CA GLY A 86 5.23 1.18 -10.74
C GLY A 86 4.39 2.28 -11.40
N ARG A 87 3.06 2.13 -11.45
CA ARG A 87 2.13 3.08 -12.09
C ARG A 87 1.66 4.19 -11.15
N TRP A 88 1.91 4.06 -9.84
CA TRP A 88 1.43 5.01 -8.82
C TRP A 88 1.92 6.44 -9.04
N LYS A 89 3.22 6.64 -9.28
CA LYS A 89 3.82 7.99 -9.48
C LYS A 89 3.14 8.77 -10.61
N ALA A 90 2.78 8.11 -11.71
CA ALA A 90 2.07 8.73 -12.83
C ALA A 90 0.64 9.16 -12.45
N VAL A 91 -0.11 8.29 -11.76
CA VAL A 91 -1.48 8.57 -11.30
C VAL A 91 -1.50 9.70 -10.27
N ASN A 92 -0.58 9.66 -9.30
CA ASN A 92 -0.47 10.66 -8.25
C ASN A 92 -0.15 12.05 -8.83
N HIS A 93 0.75 12.12 -9.82
CA HIS A 93 1.05 13.36 -10.54
C HIS A 93 -0.15 13.94 -11.28
N GLN A 94 -0.93 13.09 -11.96
CA GLN A 94 -2.15 13.52 -12.66
C GLN A 94 -3.20 14.06 -11.69
N ASN A 95 -3.39 13.41 -10.55
CA ASN A 95 -4.36 13.86 -9.54
C ASN A 95 -3.97 15.20 -8.91
N ARG A 96 -2.68 15.41 -8.61
CA ARG A 96 -2.19 16.70 -8.07
C ARG A 96 -2.46 17.87 -9.03
N ARG A 97 -2.32 17.66 -10.34
CA ARG A 97 -2.61 18.67 -11.38
C ARG A 97 -4.09 18.96 -11.61
N ARG A 98 -4.99 18.07 -11.19
CA ARG A 98 -6.45 18.27 -11.32
C ARG A 98 -7.05 19.09 -10.18
N ILE A 99 -6.34 19.18 -9.06
CA ILE A 99 -6.78 19.85 -7.83
C ILE A 99 -6.15 21.25 -7.73
N SER A 100 -5.11 21.54 -8.52
CA SER A 100 -4.53 22.88 -8.75
C SER A 100 -5.28 23.63 -9.84
#